data_AF-A0A090SXQ6-F1
#
_entry.id   AF-A0A090SXQ6-F1
#
_cell.length_a   1.000
_cell.length_b   1.000
_cell.length_c   1.000
_cell.angle_alpha   90.00
_cell.angle_beta   90.00
_cell.angle_gamma   90.00
#
_symmetry.space_group_name_H-M   'P 1'
#
loop_
_entity.id
_entity.type
_entity.pdbx_description
1 polymer ?
#
loop_
_entity_poly.entity_id
_entity_poly.type
_entity_poly.pdbx_seq_one_letter_code
_entity_poly.pdbx_strand_id
1 'polypeptide(L)'
;MLIPLAIMLTVPTAVIGIVEGVIHINGNINILTQLSAILLIGMTVRNAILIVEFAKTLRDEGSLTIKQAAVQALRLRARAVFMTAFSFGVGLIPLMLANAVGSGGQQALAGLHLAE
;
A
#
# COMPACT_ATOMS: atom_id res chain seq x y z
N MET A 1 -13.92 17.87 -9.08
CA MET A 1 -14.68 16.61 -8.89
C MET A 1 -13.96 15.34 -9.36
N LEU A 2 -13.03 15.39 -10.33
CA LEU A 2 -12.28 14.19 -10.77
C LEU A 2 -11.16 13.71 -9.82
N ILE A 3 -10.75 14.51 -8.83
CA ILE A 3 -9.63 14.18 -7.93
C ILE A 3 -9.88 12.92 -7.07
N PRO A 4 -11.02 12.78 -6.38
CA PRO A 4 -11.30 11.56 -5.61
C PRO A 4 -11.40 10.32 -6.49
N LEU A 5 -11.93 10.47 -7.71
CA LEU A 5 -12.02 9.37 -8.67
C LEU A 5 -10.62 8.87 -9.07
N ALA A 6 -9.69 9.78 -9.34
CA ALA A 6 -8.30 9.44 -9.65
C ALA A 6 -7.61 8.68 -8.51
N ILE A 7 -7.93 9.01 -7.25
CA ILE A 7 -7.44 8.29 -6.07
C ILE A 7 -8.07 6.91 -5.97
N MET A 8 -9.39 6.79 -6.16
CA MET A 8 -10.10 5.51 -6.08
C MET A 8 -9.62 4.50 -7.13
N LEU A 9 -9.13 4.95 -8.28
CA LEU A 9 -8.52 4.10 -9.31
C LEU A 9 -7.27 3.31 -8.83
N THR A 10 -6.66 3.72 -7.71
CA THR A 10 -5.51 3.01 -7.12
C THR A 10 -5.92 1.84 -6.22
N VAL A 11 -7.19 1.76 -5.81
CA VAL A 11 -7.68 0.68 -4.95
C VAL A 11 -7.65 -0.68 -5.66
N PRO A 12 -8.13 -0.84 -6.91
CA PRO A 12 -8.03 -2.11 -7.62
C PRO A 12 -6.60 -2.63 -7.74
N THR A 13 -5.63 -1.74 -7.97
CA THR A 13 -4.21 -2.13 -8.01
C THR A 13 -3.70 -2.63 -6.65
N ALA A 14 -4.18 -2.06 -5.54
CA ALA A 14 -3.84 -2.57 -4.21
C ALA A 14 -4.44 -3.96 -3.96
N VAL A 15 -5.69 -4.17 -4.35
CA VAL A 15 -6.38 -5.47 -4.20
C VAL A 15 -5.66 -6.56 -4.98
N ILE A 16 -5.25 -6.28 -6.23
CA ILE A 16 -4.47 -7.24 -7.03
C ILE A 16 -3.19 -7.63 -6.30
N GLY A 17 -2.44 -6.67 -5.74
CA GLY A 17 -1.21 -6.95 -5.01
C GLY A 17 -1.44 -7.79 -3.74
N ILE A 18 -2.55 -7.58 -3.04
CA ILE A 18 -2.93 -8.36 -1.86
C ILE A 18 -3.25 -9.81 -2.27
N VAL A 19 -4.05 -9.99 -3.32
CA VAL A 19 -4.45 -11.31 -3.80
C VAL A 19 -3.23 -12.11 -4.28
N GLU A 20 -2.39 -11.49 -5.11
CA GLU A 20 -1.13 -12.10 -5.56
C GLU A 20 -0.22 -12.47 -4.38
N GLY A 21 -0.09 -11.59 -3.38
CA GLY A 21 0.71 -11.85 -2.19
C GLY A 21 0.22 -13.05 -1.38
N VAL A 22 -1.10 -13.16 -1.17
CA VAL A 22 -1.70 -14.30 -0.45
C VAL A 22 -1.52 -15.59 -1.23
N ILE A 23 -1.69 -15.56 -2.56
CA ILE A 23 -1.49 -16.73 -3.43
C ILE A 23 -0.03 -17.20 -3.38
N HIS A 24 0.95 -16.30 -3.51
CA HIS A 24 2.37 -16.66 -3.50
C HIS A 24 2.85 -17.26 -2.18
N ILE A 25 2.23 -16.89 -1.06
CA ILE A 25 2.60 -17.37 0.27
C ILE A 25 1.72 -18.58 0.69
N ASN A 26 0.78 -19.02 -0.18
CA ASN A 26 -0.23 -20.03 0.12
C ASN A 26 -1.02 -19.74 1.41
N GLY A 27 -1.23 -18.46 1.70
CA GLY A 27 -1.94 -17.98 2.89
C GLY A 27 -3.45 -18.23 2.82
N ASN A 28 -4.11 -18.30 3.98
CA ASN A 28 -5.57 -18.37 4.06
C ASN A 28 -6.16 -16.96 4.31
N ILE A 29 -7.36 -16.71 3.81
CA ILE A 29 -8.07 -15.44 4.06
C ILE A 29 -8.83 -15.55 5.39
N ASN A 30 -8.18 -15.12 6.47
CA ASN A 30 -8.82 -14.98 7.78
C ASN A 30 -9.02 -13.50 8.14
N ILE A 31 -9.56 -13.22 9.33
CA ILE A 31 -9.85 -11.85 9.77
C ILE A 31 -8.60 -10.98 9.95
N LEU A 32 -7.46 -11.58 10.29
CA LEU A 32 -6.19 -10.87 10.42
C LEU A 32 -5.62 -10.50 9.04
N THR A 33 -5.74 -11.40 8.06
CA THR A 33 -5.39 -11.13 6.66
C THR A 33 -6.32 -10.07 6.05
N GLN A 34 -7.60 -10.06 6.41
CA GLN A 34 -8.53 -9.00 5.99
C GLN A 34 -8.17 -7.65 6.62
N LEU A 35 -7.77 -7.63 7.89
CA LEU A 35 -7.31 -6.41 8.55
C LEU A 35 -6.05 -5.87 7.87
N SER A 36 -5.06 -6.72 7.58
CA SER A 36 -3.85 -6.30 6.87
C SER A 36 -4.14 -5.85 5.43
N ALA A 37 -5.10 -6.46 4.74
CA ALA A 37 -5.58 -6.00 3.44
C ALA A 37 -6.15 -4.57 3.51
N ILE A 38 -6.99 -4.26 4.51
CA ILE A 38 -7.53 -2.90 4.71
C ILE A 38 -6.41 -1.90 5.01
N LEU A 39 -5.43 -2.28 5.83
CA LEU A 39 -4.26 -1.45 6.14
C LEU A 39 -3.43 -1.14 4.87
N LEU A 40 -3.20 -2.14 4.01
CA LEU A 40 -2.50 -1.99 2.73
C LEU A 40 -3.25 -1.10 1.74
N ILE A 41 -4.58 -1.23 1.66
CA ILE A 41 -5.43 -0.34 0.86
C ILE A 41 -5.32 1.09 1.39
N GLY A 42 -5.43 1.30 2.71
CA GLY A 42 -5.34 2.62 3.33
C GLY A 42 -3.98 3.29 3.09
N MET A 43 -2.89 2.53 3.19
CA MET A 43 -1.54 2.99 2.87
C MET A 43 -1.40 3.41 1.41
N THR A 44 -1.97 2.63 0.48
CA THR A 44 -1.95 2.93 -0.95
C THR A 44 -2.74 4.20 -1.26
N VAL A 45 -3.95 4.33 -0.69
CA VAL A 45 -4.80 5.52 -0.83
C VAL A 45 -4.13 6.76 -0.26
N ARG A 46 -3.50 6.68 0.92
CA ARG A 46 -2.76 7.80 1.51
C ARG A 46 -1.64 8.30 0.58
N ASN A 47 -0.88 7.38 -0.01
CA ASN A 47 0.18 7.71 -0.96
C ASN A 47 -0.38 8.31 -2.26
N ALA A 48 -1.51 7.82 -2.75
CA ALA A 48 -2.20 8.37 -3.92
C ALA A 48 -2.74 9.79 -3.67
N ILE A 49 -3.39 10.03 -2.52
CA ILE A 49 -3.88 11.35 -2.10
C ILE A 49 -2.73 12.36 -2.14
N LEU A 50 -1.61 12.04 -1.50
CA LEU A 50 -0.46 12.95 -1.43
C LEU A 50 0.14 13.30 -2.79
N ILE A 51 0.15 12.37 -3.75
CA ILE A 51 0.67 12.65 -5.11
C ILE A 51 -0.30 13.52 -5.88
N VAL A 52 -1.60 13.16 -5.88
CA VAL A 52 -2.62 13.88 -6.65
C VAL A 52 -2.82 15.30 -6.11
N GLU A 53 -2.83 15.47 -4.80
CA GLU A 53 -2.98 16.76 -4.16
C GLU A 53 -1.79 17.68 -4.45
N PHE A 54 -0.56 17.15 -4.38
CA PHE A 54 0.63 17.92 -4.71
C PHE A 54 0.69 18.29 -6.21
N ALA A 55 0.25 17.39 -7.10
CA ALA A 55 0.13 17.68 -8.52
C ALA A 55 -0.91 18.77 -8.80
N LYS A 56 -2.03 18.79 -8.06
CA LYS A 56 -3.04 19.84 -8.14
C LYS A 56 -2.47 21.18 -7.68
N THR A 57 -1.79 21.21 -6.53
CA THR A 57 -1.14 22.41 -6.02
C THR A 57 -0.13 22.99 -7.02
N LEU A 58 0.76 22.15 -7.59
CA LEU A 58 1.72 22.59 -8.61
C LEU A 58 1.07 23.12 -9.90
N ARG A 59 -0.09 22.57 -10.27
CA ARG A 59 -0.88 23.04 -11.42
C ARG A 59 -1.51 24.39 -11.13
N ASP A 60 -2.04 24.58 -9.94
CA ASP A 60 -2.71 25.79 -9.49
C ASP A 60 -1.71 26.94 -9.24
N GLU A 61 -0.51 26.65 -8.75
CA GLU A 61 0.54 27.63 -8.44
C GLU A 61 1.43 27.99 -9.64
N GLY A 62 1.70 27.06 -10.57
CA GLY A 62 2.79 27.17 -11.52
C GLY A 62 2.43 27.20 -13.01
N SER A 63 1.14 27.16 -13.39
CA SER A 63 0.69 27.01 -14.79
C SER A 63 1.32 25.83 -15.56
N LEU A 64 1.95 24.87 -14.87
CA LEU A 64 2.62 23.71 -15.47
C LEU A 64 1.59 22.81 -16.14
N THR A 65 1.92 22.23 -17.30
CA THR A 65 1.05 21.26 -17.99
C THR A 65 0.68 20.10 -17.06
N ILE A 66 -0.52 19.51 -17.18
CA ILE A 66 -0.99 18.38 -16.33
C ILE A 66 0.08 17.28 -16.22
N LYS A 67 0.73 16.92 -17.32
CA LYS A 67 1.85 15.95 -17.33
C LYS A 67 3.04 16.40 -16.49
N GLN A 68 3.45 17.66 -16.62
CA GLN A 68 4.62 18.19 -15.91
C GLN A 68 4.36 18.23 -14.39
N ALA A 69 3.18 18.70 -13.98
CA ALA A 69 2.76 18.73 -12.59
C ALA A 69 2.72 17.31 -11.98
N ALA A 70 2.18 16.32 -12.71
CA ALA A 70 2.13 14.93 -12.26
C ALA A 70 3.53 14.32 -12.09
N VAL A 71 4.43 14.50 -13.06
CA VAL A 71 5.81 13.97 -12.98
C VAL A 71 6.58 14.62 -11.82
N GLN A 72 6.41 15.92 -11.62
CA GLN A 72 7.11 16.65 -10.57
C GLN A 72 6.59 16.26 -9.17
N ALA A 73 5.27 16.14 -9.00
CA ALA A 73 4.66 15.62 -7.78
C ALA A 73 5.12 14.19 -7.47
N LEU A 74 5.19 13.32 -8.48
CA LEU A 74 5.68 11.96 -8.31
C LEU A 74 7.14 11.95 -7.85
N ARG A 75 8.03 12.76 -8.44
CA ARG A 75 9.44 12.83 -8.04
C ARG A 75 9.62 13.28 -6.58
N LEU A 76 8.82 14.25 -6.13
CA LEU A 76 8.88 14.76 -4.76
C LEU A 76 8.42 13.72 -3.72
N ARG A 77 7.46 12.87 -4.09
CA ARG A 77 6.94 11.82 -3.20
C ARG A 77 7.60 10.46 -3.39
N ALA A 78 8.35 10.24 -4.48
CA ALA A 78 8.97 8.96 -4.81
C ALA A 78 9.81 8.42 -3.63
N ARG A 79 10.66 9.27 -3.03
CA ARG A 79 11.46 8.89 -1.87
C ARG A 79 10.60 8.41 -0.70
N ALA A 80 9.50 9.10 -0.42
CA ALA A 80 8.58 8.74 0.66
C ALA A 80 7.81 7.45 0.34
N VAL A 81 7.34 7.27 -0.90
CA VAL A 81 6.64 6.05 -1.33
C VAL A 81 7.56 4.83 -1.17
N PHE A 82 8.78 4.90 -1.70
CA PHE A 82 9.77 3.81 -1.55
C PHE A 82 10.11 3.53 -0.09
N MET A 83 10.32 4.57 0.72
CA MET A 83 10.59 4.42 2.15
C MET A 83 9.45 3.66 2.85
N THR A 84 8.20 4.06 2.62
CA THR A 84 7.06 3.40 3.28
C THR A 84 6.90 1.94 2.84
N ALA A 85 7.00 1.66 1.53
CA ALA A 85 6.90 0.30 1.01
C ALA A 85 8.01 -0.61 1.55
N PHE A 86 9.25 -0.09 1.59
CA PHE A 86 10.39 -0.84 2.12
C PHE A 86 10.26 -1.09 3.62
N SER A 87 9.91 -0.07 4.41
CA SER A 87 9.70 -0.22 5.85
C SER A 87 8.58 -1.19 6.18
N PHE A 88 7.47 -1.17 5.41
CA PHE A 88 6.39 -2.12 5.59
C PHE A 88 6.85 -3.55 5.27
N GLY A 89 7.49 -3.76 4.11
CA GLY A 89 8.01 -5.07 3.72
C GLY A 89 9.01 -5.64 4.73
N VAL A 90 9.99 -4.84 5.15
CA VAL A 90 10.99 -5.26 6.16
C VAL A 90 10.34 -5.48 7.53
N GLY A 91 9.37 -4.65 7.91
CA GLY A 91 8.64 -4.78 9.16
C GLY A 91 7.83 -6.08 9.27
N LEU A 92 7.41 -6.66 8.15
CA LEU A 92 6.71 -7.94 8.12
C LEU A 92 7.64 -9.16 8.22
N ILE A 93 8.93 -9.04 7.85
CA ILE A 93 9.90 -10.15 7.92
C ILE A 93 9.95 -10.82 9.30
N PRO A 94 10.11 -10.11 10.43
CA PRO A 94 10.15 -10.75 11.74
C PRO A 94 8.81 -11.39 12.14
N LEU A 95 7.67 -10.87 11.66
CA LEU A 95 6.36 -11.47 11.88
C LEU A 95 6.23 -12.79 11.12
N MET A 96 6.84 -12.88 9.94
CA MET A 96 6.87 -14.12 9.16
C MET A 96 7.73 -15.21 9.81
N LEU A 97 8.81 -14.83 10.48
CA LEU A 97 9.78 -15.75 11.10
C LEU A 97 9.46 -16.05 12.58
N ALA A 98 8.40 -15.47 13.14
CA ALA A 98 8.05 -15.65 14.55
C ALA A 98 7.56 -17.09 14.81
N ASN A 99 8.35 -17.88 15.55
CA ASN A 99 8.05 -19.30 15.86
C ASN A 99 7.66 -19.54 17.33
N ALA A 100 7.26 -18.50 18.07
CA ALA A 100 6.88 -18.61 19.48
C ALA A 100 5.47 -19.18 19.66
N VAL A 101 5.16 -19.78 20.82
CA VAL A 101 3.80 -20.25 21.16
C VAL A 101 2.81 -19.09 21.02
N GLY A 102 1.80 -19.24 20.16
CA GLY A 102 0.84 -18.18 19.83
C GLY A 102 1.22 -17.31 18.61
N SER A 103 2.29 -17.63 17.87
CA SER A 103 2.72 -16.87 16.69
C SER A 103 1.80 -16.99 15.48
N GLY A 104 0.79 -17.87 15.51
CA GLY A 104 -0.25 -17.99 14.47
C GLY A 104 -0.89 -16.67 14.09
N GLY A 105 -1.16 -15.80 15.08
CA GLY A 105 -1.71 -14.46 14.81
C GLY A 105 -0.72 -13.53 14.10
N GLN A 106 0.56 -13.59 14.47
CA GLN A 106 1.61 -12.76 13.87
C GLN A 106 1.91 -13.19 12.43
N GLN A 107 1.95 -14.50 12.19
CA GLN A 107 2.16 -15.07 10.86
C GLN A 107 0.95 -14.84 9.94
N ALA A 108 -0.29 -14.95 10.46
CA ALA A 108 -1.50 -14.64 9.72
C ALA A 108 -1.57 -13.16 9.29
N LEU A 109 -1.10 -12.24 10.14
CA LEU A 109 -0.97 -10.81 9.79
C LEU A 109 -0.01 -10.59 8.62
N ALA A 110 1.06 -11.39 8.55
CA ALA A 110 2.04 -11.36 7.47
C ALA A 110 1.66 -12.23 6.24
N GLY A 111 0.53 -12.93 6.28
CA GLY A 111 0.01 -13.74 5.17
C GLY A 111 0.48 -15.20 5.13
N LEU A 112 1.12 -15.71 6.20
CA LEU A 112 1.61 -17.09 6.28
C LEU A 112 0.55 -18.09 6.74
N HIS A 113 0.67 -19.31 6.20
CA HIS A 113 -0.18 -20.46 6.50
C HIS A 113 0.26 -21.14 7.80
N LEU A 114 -0.43 -20.88 8.90
CA LEU A 114 -0.52 -21.85 10.00
C LEU A 114 -1.97 -22.32 10.06
N ALA A 115 -2.19 -23.50 9.48
CA ALA A 115 -3.23 -24.38 9.96
C ALA A 115 -2.97 -24.62 11.46
N GLU A 116 -4.07 -24.63 12.20
CA GLU A 116 -4.19 -24.74 13.65
C GLU A 116 -3.23 -25.76 14.29
#